data_AF-A0A5Q4DC92-F1
#
_entry.id   AF-A0A5Q4DC92-F1
#
_cell.length_a   1.000
_cell.length_b   1.000
_cell.length_c   1.000
_cell.angle_alpha   90.00
_cell.angle_beta   90.00
_cell.angle_gamma   90.00
#
_symmetry.space_group_name_H-M   'P 1'
#
loop_
_entity.id
_entity.type
_entity.pdbx_description
1 polymer ?
#
loop_
_entity_poly.entity_id
_entity_poly.type
_entity_poly.pdbx_seq_one_letter_code
_entity_poly.pdbx_strand_id
1 'polypeptide(L)'
;MGGILLATGLAGAGEGSSWIRPVADRLGLPLAEDGVPQLDRGLWWGDRIFLSGTLADLQLGPVAGNIAGARMAARSLLARV
;
A
#
# COMPACT_ATOMS: atom_id res chain seq x y z
N MET A 1 -32.92 25.86 -6.12
CA MET A 1 -31.90 25.11 -6.89
C MET A 1 -31.32 24.06 -5.97
N GLY A 2 -31.44 22.77 -6.31
CA GLY A 2 -30.83 21.67 -5.56
C GLY A 2 -29.66 21.09 -6.36
N GLY A 3 -28.59 20.70 -5.67
CA GLY A 3 -27.43 20.02 -6.26
C GLY A 3 -27.32 18.59 -5.74
N ILE A 4 -26.71 17.71 -6.53
CA ILE A 4 -26.35 16.35 -6.12
C ILE A 4 -24.87 16.36 -5.75
N LEU A 5 -24.55 15.93 -4.53
CA LEU A 5 -23.17 15.69 -4.09
C LEU A 5 -22.87 14.20 -4.17
N LEU A 6 -21.79 13.85 -4.88
CA LEU A 6 -21.32 12.47 -4.97
C LEU A 6 -20.22 12.26 -3.92
N ALA A 7 -20.58 11.59 -2.82
CA ALA A 7 -19.66 11.26 -1.73
C ALA A 7 -19.13 9.81 -1.86
N THR A 8 -18.63 9.44 -3.05
CA THR A 8 -18.23 8.07 -3.41
C THR A 8 -16.87 7.64 -2.85
N GLY A 9 -16.30 8.41 -1.92
CA GLY A 9 -15.00 8.14 -1.33
C GLY A 9 -13.83 8.62 -2.19
N LEU A 10 -12.66 8.02 -1.95
CA LEU A 10 -11.41 8.33 -2.64
C LEU A 10 -11.16 7.33 -3.77
N ALA A 11 -10.33 7.76 -4.71
CA ALA A 11 -9.69 6.92 -5.72
C ALA A 11 -9.11 5.62 -5.11
N GLY A 12 -9.22 4.52 -5.85
CA GLY A 12 -8.79 3.19 -5.40
C GLY A 12 -7.27 3.03 -5.28
N ALA A 13 -6.85 1.94 -4.64
CA ALA A 13 -5.46 1.52 -4.57
C ALA A 13 -4.87 1.37 -5.98
N GLY A 14 -3.83 2.15 -6.31
CA GLY A 14 -3.15 2.13 -7.62
C GLY A 14 -3.41 3.35 -8.50
N GLU A 15 -4.46 4.13 -8.22
CA GLU A 15 -4.63 5.44 -8.85
C GLU A 15 -3.53 6.38 -8.32
N GLY A 16 -2.56 6.70 -9.18
CA GLY A 16 -1.38 7.49 -8.83
C GLY A 16 -0.11 6.68 -8.51
N SER A 17 -0.11 5.35 -8.65
CA SER A 17 1.07 4.50 -8.42
C SER A 17 1.97 4.35 -9.66
N SER A 18 1.94 5.30 -10.60
CA SER A 18 2.76 5.27 -11.82
C SER A 18 4.27 5.24 -11.55
N TRP A 19 4.68 5.67 -10.35
CA TRP A 19 6.06 5.66 -9.89
C TRP A 19 6.54 4.26 -9.43
N ILE A 20 5.64 3.33 -9.10
CA ILE A 20 6.02 2.04 -8.49
C ILE A 20 6.85 1.18 -9.42
N ARG A 21 6.40 0.97 -10.66
CA ARG A 21 7.14 0.12 -11.61
C ARG A 21 8.52 0.68 -11.95
N PRO A 22 8.70 1.98 -12.28
CA PRO A 22 10.03 2.56 -12.47
C PRO A 22 10.96 2.40 -11.25
N VAL A 23 10.43 2.53 -10.03
CA VAL A 23 11.22 2.31 -8.81
C VAL A 23 11.58 0.84 -8.63
N ALA A 24 10.63 -0.05 -8.91
CA ALA A 24 10.84 -1.49 -8.84
C ALA A 24 11.94 -1.94 -9.81
N ASP A 25 11.87 -1.50 -11.06
CA ASP A 25 12.85 -1.84 -12.09
C ASP A 25 14.24 -1.30 -11.73
N ARG A 26 14.31 -0.06 -11.22
CA ARG A 26 15.58 0.57 -10.82
C ARG A 26 16.23 -0.11 -9.61
N LEU A 27 15.45 -0.59 -8.66
CA LEU A 27 15.92 -1.14 -7.39
C LEU A 27 15.89 -2.67 -7.34
N GLY A 28 15.43 -3.33 -8.41
CA GLY A 28 15.28 -4.79 -8.45
C GLY A 28 14.24 -5.32 -7.47
N LEU A 29 13.16 -4.56 -7.23
CA LEU A 29 12.14 -4.93 -6.25
C LEU A 29 11.08 -5.85 -6.87
N PRO A 30 10.59 -6.85 -6.12
CA PRO A 30 9.64 -7.82 -6.62
C PRO A 30 8.26 -7.17 -6.82
N LEU A 31 7.69 -7.40 -8.00
CA LEU A 31 6.29 -7.10 -8.30
C LEU A 31 5.57 -8.42 -8.60
N ALA A 32 4.31 -8.50 -8.22
CA ALA A 32 3.40 -9.54 -8.71
C ALA A 32 3.12 -9.35 -10.21
N GLU A 33 2.46 -10.34 -10.84
CA GLU A 33 2.16 -10.32 -12.28
C GLU A 33 1.31 -9.11 -12.70
N ASP A 34 0.45 -8.63 -11.81
CA ASP A 34 -0.40 -7.45 -11.99
C ASP A 34 0.34 -6.12 -11.75
N GLY A 35 1.62 -6.16 -11.38
CA GLY A 35 2.44 -4.98 -11.10
C GLY A 35 2.29 -4.41 -9.69
N VAL A 36 1.59 -5.10 -8.78
CA VAL A 36 1.50 -4.71 -7.37
C VAL A 36 2.77 -5.12 -6.61
N PRO A 37 3.28 -4.30 -5.67
CA PRO A 37 4.39 -4.68 -4.81
C PRO A 37 4.17 -6.00 -4.08
N GLN A 38 5.13 -6.92 -4.18
CA GLN A 38 5.10 -8.15 -3.42
C GLN A 38 5.79 -7.95 -2.07
N LEU A 39 5.00 -7.98 -1.00
CA LEU A 39 5.47 -7.73 0.36
C LEU A 39 5.71 -9.03 1.14
N ASP A 40 6.68 -9.01 2.05
CA ASP A 40 6.79 -10.05 3.07
C ASP A 40 5.75 -9.85 4.20
N ARG A 41 5.73 -10.76 5.18
CA ARG A 41 4.83 -10.68 6.34
C ARG A 41 5.05 -9.44 7.21
N GLY A 42 6.22 -8.81 7.12
CA GLY A 42 6.59 -7.59 7.84
C GLY A 42 6.35 -6.31 7.05
N LEU A 43 5.68 -6.39 5.89
CA LEU A 43 5.41 -5.27 4.98
C LEU A 43 6.65 -4.72 4.26
N TRP A 44 7.71 -5.49 4.19
CA TRP A 44 8.91 -5.12 3.44
C TRP A 44 8.71 -5.45 1.97
N TRP A 45 9.01 -4.48 1.12
CA TRP A 45 9.06 -4.66 -0.33
C TRP A 45 10.46 -5.03 -0.81
N GLY A 46 11.48 -4.58 -0.09
CA GLY A 46 12.88 -4.92 -0.32
C GLY A 46 13.74 -4.40 0.81
N ASP A 47 15.06 -4.36 0.62
CA ASP A 47 15.97 -3.92 1.67
C ASP A 47 15.67 -2.48 2.10
N ARG A 48 15.25 -2.34 3.37
CA ARG A 48 14.91 -1.06 4.02
C ARG A 48 13.77 -0.28 3.36
N ILE A 49 12.97 -0.93 2.52
CA ILE A 49 11.80 -0.33 1.86
C ILE A 49 10.55 -1.02 2.37
N PHE A 50 9.67 -0.24 2.98
CA PHE A 50 8.44 -0.69 3.60
C PHE A 50 7.26 -0.01 2.97
N LEU A 51 6.17 -0.75 2.78
CA LEU A 51 4.91 -0.20 2.30
C LEU A 51 3.84 -0.25 3.39
N SER A 52 2.96 0.74 3.37
CA SER A 52 1.79 0.83 4.24
C SER A 52 0.65 1.51 3.48
N GLY A 53 -0.51 1.67 4.11
CA GLY A 53 -1.69 2.16 3.40
C GLY A 53 -2.21 1.13 2.40
N THR A 54 -2.87 1.60 1.35
CA THR A 54 -3.47 0.75 0.31
C THR A 54 -2.46 -0.14 -0.44
N LEU A 55 -1.18 0.23 -0.45
CA LEU A 55 -0.11 -0.62 -1.01
C LEU A 55 0.18 -1.88 -0.17
N ALA A 56 -0.36 -1.95 1.05
CA ALA A 56 -0.23 -3.08 1.95
C ALA A 56 -1.57 -3.81 2.21
N ASP A 57 -2.63 -3.51 1.45
CA ASP A 57 -3.97 -4.10 1.66
C ASP A 57 -3.96 -5.63 1.55
N LEU A 58 -3.11 -6.22 0.69
CA LEU A 58 -2.98 -7.68 0.59
C LEU A 58 -2.46 -8.33 1.89
N GLN A 59 -1.74 -7.59 2.72
CA GLN A 59 -1.15 -8.08 3.98
C GLN A 59 -1.94 -7.65 5.20
N LEU A 60 -2.46 -6.41 5.21
CA LEU A 60 -3.19 -5.83 6.33
C LEU A 60 -4.70 -5.94 6.21
N GLY A 61 -5.21 -6.36 5.04
CA GLY A 61 -6.62 -6.40 4.72
C GLY A 61 -7.20 -5.00 4.45
N PRO A 62 -8.53 -4.89 4.28
CA PRO A 62 -9.22 -3.67 3.79
C PRO A 62 -9.12 -2.46 4.73
N VAL A 63 -8.50 -2.63 5.90
CA VAL A 63 -8.26 -1.56 6.85
C VAL A 63 -6.96 -0.81 6.57
N ALA A 64 -6.09 -1.29 5.67
CA ALA A 64 -4.75 -0.71 5.49
C ALA A 64 -4.80 0.77 5.13
N GLY A 65 -5.78 1.19 4.34
CA GLY A 65 -6.02 2.58 3.94
C GLY A 65 -6.56 3.52 5.04
N ASN A 66 -6.79 3.06 6.27
CA ASN A 66 -7.33 3.88 7.36
C ASN A 66 -6.42 3.93 8.60
N ILE A 67 -6.84 4.67 9.62
CA ILE A 67 -6.06 4.88 10.87
C ILE A 67 -5.82 3.56 11.62
N ALA A 68 -6.77 2.62 11.60
CA ALA A 68 -6.57 1.31 12.21
C ALA A 68 -5.49 0.52 11.46
N GLY A 69 -5.51 0.54 10.12
CA GLY A 69 -4.46 -0.05 9.29
C GLY A 69 -3.09 0.57 9.52
N ALA A 70 -3.01 1.90 9.63
CA ALA A 70 -1.76 2.59 9.95
C ALA A 70 -1.15 2.11 11.28
N ARG A 71 -1.99 1.89 12.30
CA ARG A 71 -1.56 1.34 13.60
C ARG A 71 -1.12 -0.11 13.48
N MET A 72 -1.79 -0.91 12.66
CA MET A 72 -1.39 -2.30 12.40
C MET A 72 -0.04 -2.35 11.69
N ALA A 73 0.17 -1.53 10.67
CA ALA A 73 1.45 -1.41 9.97
C ALA A 73 2.58 -1.05 10.94
N ALA A 74 2.39 -0.02 11.77
CA ALA A 74 3.38 0.38 12.77
C ALA A 74 3.75 -0.76 13.74
N ARG A 75 2.78 -1.57 14.17
CA ARG A 75 3.04 -2.75 15.02
C ARG A 75 3.86 -3.81 14.29
N SER A 76 3.55 -4.09 13.02
CA SER A 76 4.31 -5.05 12.22
C SER A 76 5.76 -4.61 12.04
N LEU A 77 5.99 -3.31 11.84
CA LEU A 77 7.34 -2.72 11.72
C LEU A 77 8.13 -2.84 13.04
N LEU A 78 7.50 -2.54 14.17
CA LEU A 78 8.14 -2.57 15.49
C LEU A 78 8.41 -3.98 16.01
N ALA A 79 7.61 -4.98 15.61
CA ALA A 79 7.79 -6.37 16.03
C ALA A 79 9.07 -7.03 15.48
N ARG A 80 9.86 -6.31 14.68
CA ARG A 80 11.03 -6.81 13.97
C ARG A 80 12.32 -6.03 14.29
N VAL A 81 12.30 -5.22 15.35
CA VAL A 81 13.49 -4.60 15.98
C VAL A 81 14.22 -5.62 16.83
#